data_AF-X1KHV1-F1
#
_entry.id   AF-X1KHV1-F1
#
_cell.length_a   1.000
_cell.length_b   1.000
_cell.length_c   1.000
_cell.angle_alpha   90.00
_cell.angle_beta   90.00
_cell.angle_gamma   90.00
#
_symmetry.space_group_name_H-M   'P 1'
#
loop_
_entity.id
_entity.type
_entity.pdbx_description
1 polymer ?
#
loop_
_entity_poly.entity_id
_entity_poly.type
_entity_poly.pdbx_seq_one_letter_code
_entity_poly.pdbx_strand_id
1 'polypeptide(L)'
;MTLRDFRYSRAAFSSFSIQVRDSANFLIFNVHGTGASHGIEVKDSTKGRVIGNDLATGDIGIELDGSSFIIVVDNQIDGTFMTIRITNNSDFNTIIGNRGTNLMRIVDGTCNKNIVVGNMMNGAFDDGGTNTEKAHNVQY
;
A
#
# COMPACT_ATOMS: atom_id res chain seq x y z
N MET A 1 4.74 -0.89 25.48
CA MET A 1 4.87 -0.86 24.01
C MET A 1 4.84 -2.30 23.52
N THR A 2 3.72 -2.77 22.96
CA THR A 2 3.63 -4.14 22.43
C THR A 2 3.91 -4.12 20.94
N LEU A 3 5.11 -4.53 20.56
CA LEU A 3 5.41 -4.96 19.20
C LEU A 3 4.59 -6.24 18.97
N ARG A 4 3.59 -6.22 18.09
CA ARG A 4 2.92 -7.46 17.66
C ARG A 4 3.51 -7.83 16.30
N ASP A 5 4.45 -8.78 16.34
CA ASP A 5 5.02 -9.43 15.16
C ASP A 5 3.93 -10.32 14.53
N PHE A 6 3.21 -9.81 13.52
CA PHE A 6 2.27 -10.61 12.76
C PHE A 6 2.99 -11.23 11.57
N ARG A 7 3.50 -12.45 11.73
CA ARG A 7 3.97 -13.27 10.60
C ARG A 7 2.78 -14.05 10.05
N TYR A 8 2.16 -13.54 8.99
CA TYR A 8 1.10 -14.27 8.28
C TYR A 8 1.74 -15.03 7.12
N SER A 9 1.74 -16.36 7.18
CA SER A 9 2.08 -17.21 6.04
C SER A 9 0.83 -17.94 5.56
N ARG A 10 0.38 -17.54 4.36
CA ARG A 10 -0.59 -18.22 3.49
C ARG A 10 -2.07 -18.11 3.90
N ALA A 11 -2.82 -17.31 3.15
CA ALA A 11 -4.27 -17.45 3.04
C ALA A 11 -4.64 -17.67 1.56
N ALA A 12 -4.94 -18.92 1.22
CA ALA A 12 -5.72 -19.20 0.02
C ALA A 12 -7.20 -19.01 0.40
N PHE A 13 -7.92 -18.19 -0.37
CA PHE A 13 -9.37 -17.92 -0.29
C PHE A 13 -9.89 -16.89 0.73
N SER A 14 -9.07 -15.96 1.24
CA SER A 14 -9.57 -14.76 1.94
C SER A 14 -9.58 -13.54 1.02
N SER A 15 -10.51 -12.60 1.25
CA SER A 15 -10.54 -11.33 0.52
C SER A 15 -9.26 -10.53 0.70
N PHE A 16 -8.50 -10.75 1.79
CA PHE A 16 -7.27 -10.03 2.16
C PHE A 16 -6.16 -11.00 2.56
N SER A 17 -4.89 -10.70 2.26
CA SER A 17 -3.75 -11.42 2.87
C SER A 17 -3.50 -10.93 4.30
N ILE A 18 -3.58 -9.62 4.53
CA ILE A 18 -3.54 -8.99 5.85
C ILE A 18 -4.55 -7.84 5.89
N GLN A 19 -5.22 -7.70 7.03
CA GLN A 19 -6.08 -6.56 7.32
C GLN A 19 -5.73 -5.99 8.69
N VAL A 20 -5.42 -4.70 8.73
CA VAL A 20 -5.17 -3.93 9.96
C VAL A 20 -6.25 -2.87 10.10
N ARG A 21 -6.89 -2.81 11.26
CA ARG A 21 -7.98 -1.87 11.57
C ARG A 21 -7.75 -1.21 12.91
N ASP A 22 -8.14 0.07 13.02
CA ASP A 22 -8.18 0.83 14.28
C ASP A 22 -6.88 0.73 15.09
N SER A 23 -5.73 0.72 14.39
CA SER A 23 -4.45 0.36 14.97
C SER A 23 -3.44 1.50 14.91
N ALA A 24 -2.57 1.56 15.91
CA ALA A 24 -1.43 2.46 15.94
C ALA A 24 -0.13 1.70 16.18
N ASN A 25 0.96 2.13 15.54
CA ASN A 25 2.31 1.57 15.71
C ASN A 25 2.41 0.08 15.32
N PHE A 26 2.24 -0.21 14.03
CA PHE A 26 2.36 -1.57 13.51
C PHE A 26 3.51 -1.68 12.49
N LEU A 27 4.00 -2.91 12.31
CA LEU A 27 4.97 -3.27 11.30
C LEU A 27 4.46 -4.52 10.57
N ILE A 28 4.33 -4.41 9.25
CA ILE A 28 4.05 -5.52 8.34
C ILE A 28 5.28 -5.67 7.44
N PHE A 29 5.91 -6.83 7.49
CA PHE A 29 7.13 -7.07 6.73
C PHE A 29 7.28 -8.55 6.35
N ASN A 30 7.99 -8.80 5.24
CA ASN A 30 8.28 -10.14 4.72
C ASN A 30 7.01 -11.02 4.56
N VAL A 31 5.90 -10.40 4.17
CA VAL A 31 4.67 -11.12 3.85
C VAL A 31 4.77 -11.60 2.41
N HIS A 32 4.56 -12.91 2.23
CA HIS A 32 4.39 -13.53 0.92
C HIS A 32 2.93 -13.94 0.74
N GLY A 33 2.20 -13.23 -0.10
CA GLY A 33 0.76 -13.42 -0.29
C GLY A 33 0.43 -13.78 -1.74
N THR A 34 -0.38 -14.82 -1.97
CA THR A 34 -0.85 -15.19 -3.32
C THR A 34 -2.34 -15.52 -3.31
N GLY A 35 -3.09 -15.04 -4.29
CA GLY A 35 -4.47 -15.49 -4.55
C GLY A 35 -5.56 -14.84 -3.70
N ALA A 36 -5.23 -13.86 -2.87
CA ALA A 36 -6.21 -12.97 -2.24
C ALA A 36 -6.69 -11.93 -3.26
N SER A 37 -7.90 -11.37 -3.05
CA SER A 37 -8.36 -10.21 -3.84
C SER A 37 -7.53 -8.98 -3.48
N HIS A 38 -7.34 -8.72 -2.20
CA HIS A 38 -6.53 -7.62 -1.68
C HIS A 38 -5.29 -8.19 -0.95
N GLY A 39 -4.14 -7.53 -1.07
CA GLY A 39 -2.91 -7.95 -0.38
C GLY A 39 -2.95 -7.49 1.07
N ILE A 40 -2.63 -6.22 1.29
CA ILE A 40 -2.62 -5.61 2.62
C ILE A 40 -3.62 -4.46 2.63
N GLU A 41 -4.65 -4.54 3.48
CA GLU A 41 -5.52 -3.41 3.79
C GLU A 41 -5.11 -2.81 5.14
N VAL A 42 -4.83 -1.51 5.14
CA VAL A 42 -4.67 -0.70 6.35
C VAL A 42 -5.81 0.28 6.40
N LYS A 43 -6.70 0.11 7.37
CA LYS A 43 -7.91 0.89 7.53
C LYS A 43 -7.95 1.60 8.87
N ASP A 44 -8.34 2.87 8.87
CA ASP A 44 -8.53 3.71 10.07
C ASP A 44 -7.34 3.62 11.06
N SER A 45 -6.12 3.61 10.52
CA SER A 45 -4.90 3.30 11.28
C SER A 45 -3.81 4.34 11.11
N THR A 46 -2.83 4.36 12.03
CA THR A 46 -1.77 5.37 12.00
C THR A 46 -0.39 4.89 12.47
N LYS A 47 0.67 5.60 12.04
CA LYS A 47 2.07 5.37 12.44
C LYS A 47 2.53 3.94 12.16
N GLY A 48 2.14 3.42 11.00
CA GLY A 48 2.44 2.07 10.55
C GLY A 48 3.60 2.00 9.55
N ARG A 49 4.13 0.80 9.39
CA ARG A 49 5.17 0.48 8.41
C ARG A 49 4.79 -0.78 7.64
N VAL A 50 4.82 -0.72 6.31
CA VAL A 50 4.57 -1.83 5.40
C VAL A 50 5.79 -1.96 4.48
N ILE A 51 6.68 -2.89 4.80
CA ILE A 51 8.05 -2.91 4.24
C ILE A 51 8.44 -4.28 3.70
N GLY A 52 8.96 -4.35 2.48
CA GLY A 52 9.60 -5.57 1.97
C GLY A 52 8.64 -6.75 1.80
N ASN A 53 7.40 -6.49 1.41
CA ASN A 53 6.41 -7.54 1.15
C ASN A 53 6.40 -7.92 -0.34
N ASP A 54 6.04 -9.16 -0.61
CA ASP A 54 5.96 -9.75 -1.95
C ASP A 54 4.56 -10.34 -2.14
N LEU A 55 3.73 -9.67 -2.95
CA LEU A 55 2.29 -9.90 -3.03
C LEU A 55 1.86 -10.16 -4.47
N ALA A 56 1.11 -11.23 -4.68
CA ALA A 56 0.41 -11.52 -5.93
C ALA A 56 -1.11 -11.62 -5.69
N THR A 57 -1.85 -10.54 -5.95
CA THR A 57 -3.29 -10.45 -5.63
C THR A 57 -4.15 -10.14 -6.86
N GLY A 58 -5.47 -10.31 -6.74
CA GLY A 58 -6.38 -10.17 -7.87
C GLY A 58 -6.87 -8.74 -8.15
N ASP A 59 -6.93 -7.89 -7.13
CA ASP A 59 -7.54 -6.55 -7.21
C ASP A 59 -6.57 -5.47 -6.72
N ILE A 60 -6.30 -5.40 -5.41
CA ILE A 60 -5.43 -4.36 -4.84
C ILE A 60 -4.24 -4.98 -4.12
N GLY A 61 -3.04 -4.47 -4.35
CA GLY A 61 -1.84 -4.90 -3.62
C GLY A 61 -1.82 -4.37 -2.19
N ILE A 62 -1.73 -3.06 -2.03
CA ILE A 62 -1.80 -2.37 -0.74
C ILE A 62 -2.85 -1.26 -0.80
N GLU A 63 -3.78 -1.26 0.15
CA GLU A 63 -4.79 -0.21 0.31
C GLU A 63 -4.59 0.53 1.63
N LEU A 64 -4.53 1.86 1.56
CA LEU A 64 -4.61 2.76 2.71
C LEU A 64 -5.97 3.47 2.66
N ASP A 65 -6.85 3.11 3.60
CA ASP A 65 -8.21 3.63 3.72
C ASP A 65 -8.34 4.37 5.07
N GLY A 66 -8.65 5.66 5.07
CA GLY A 66 -8.77 6.44 6.32
C GLY A 66 -7.49 6.44 7.19
N SER A 67 -6.32 6.25 6.59
CA SER A 67 -5.09 5.95 7.33
C SER A 67 -3.99 6.97 7.07
N SER A 68 -3.27 7.34 8.13
CA SER A 68 -2.28 8.43 8.07
C SER A 68 -0.95 8.11 8.72
N PHE A 69 0.12 8.74 8.24
CA PHE A 69 1.48 8.50 8.72
C PHE A 69 1.92 7.04 8.55
N ILE A 70 1.48 6.39 7.46
CA ILE A 70 1.92 5.06 7.08
C ILE A 70 3.11 5.17 6.12
N ILE A 71 4.13 4.36 6.36
CA ILE A 71 5.32 4.25 5.51
C ILE A 71 5.23 2.94 4.73
N VAL A 72 5.13 3.02 3.40
CA VAL A 72 5.05 1.87 2.50
C VAL A 72 6.30 1.85 1.61
N VAL A 73 7.20 0.90 1.86
CA VAL A 73 8.55 0.92 1.28
C VAL A 73 8.99 -0.44 0.74
N ASP A 74 9.59 -0.44 -0.45
CA ASP A 74 10.25 -1.60 -1.06
C ASP A 74 9.37 -2.86 -1.14
N ASN A 75 8.08 -2.70 -1.43
CA ASN A 75 7.18 -3.82 -1.67
C ASN A 75 7.18 -4.20 -3.16
N GLN A 76 7.15 -5.49 -3.46
CA GLN A 76 6.93 -6.05 -4.79
C GLN A 76 5.49 -6.56 -4.87
N ILE A 77 4.75 -6.08 -5.87
CA ILE A 77 3.31 -6.32 -5.99
C ILE A 77 2.96 -6.64 -7.44
N ASP A 78 2.60 -7.88 -7.71
CA ASP A 78 2.36 -8.40 -9.05
C ASP A 78 0.91 -8.88 -9.24
N GLY A 79 0.41 -8.84 -10.48
CA GLY A 79 -0.86 -9.50 -10.86
C GLY A 79 -2.16 -8.79 -10.44
N THR A 80 -2.07 -7.59 -9.86
CA THR A 80 -3.21 -6.85 -9.29
C THR A 80 -3.83 -5.86 -10.28
N PHE A 81 -5.07 -5.40 -10.09
CA PHE A 81 -5.61 -4.27 -10.86
C PHE A 81 -4.99 -2.93 -10.43
N MET A 82 -4.78 -2.74 -9.13
CA MET A 82 -4.09 -1.60 -8.53
C MET A 82 -2.94 -2.07 -7.65
N THR A 83 -1.74 -1.54 -7.88
CA THR A 83 -0.56 -1.84 -7.08
C THR A 83 -0.70 -1.27 -5.67
N ILE A 84 -0.91 0.04 -5.56
CA ILE A 84 -1.12 0.76 -4.30
C ILE A 84 -2.30 1.71 -4.49
N ARG A 85 -3.21 1.73 -3.52
CA ARG A 85 -4.37 2.62 -3.48
C ARG A 85 -4.40 3.39 -2.17
N ILE A 86 -4.64 4.70 -2.24
CA ILE A 86 -4.81 5.60 -1.09
C ILE A 86 -6.17 6.31 -1.22
N THR A 87 -7.01 6.24 -0.20
CA THR A 87 -8.42 6.73 -0.22
C THR A 87 -8.84 7.35 1.11
N ASN A 88 -9.98 8.06 1.10
CA ASN A 88 -10.74 8.45 2.30
C ASN A 88 -9.96 9.27 3.34
N ASN A 89 -9.38 10.41 2.94
CA ASN A 89 -8.54 11.26 3.81
C ASN A 89 -7.28 10.55 4.36
N SER A 90 -6.73 9.61 3.59
CA SER A 90 -5.46 8.97 3.95
C SER A 90 -4.29 9.94 3.70
N ASP A 91 -4.00 10.75 4.71
CA ASP A 91 -3.05 11.85 4.63
C ASP A 91 -1.65 11.52 5.19
N PHE A 92 -0.63 12.28 4.77
CA PHE A 92 0.73 12.22 5.33
C PHE A 92 1.41 10.85 5.22
N ASN A 93 1.00 10.03 4.26
CA ASN A 93 1.65 8.74 3.99
C ASN A 93 2.89 8.93 3.13
N THR A 94 3.83 8.00 3.24
CA THR A 94 5.08 7.99 2.47
C THR A 94 5.21 6.68 1.72
N ILE A 95 5.24 6.75 0.40
CA ILE A 95 5.25 5.60 -0.51
C ILE A 95 6.51 5.67 -1.37
N ILE A 96 7.49 4.80 -1.11
CA ILE A 96 8.82 4.90 -1.74
C ILE A 96 9.32 3.53 -2.20
N GLY A 97 9.94 3.47 -3.38
CA GLY A 97 10.70 2.29 -3.82
C GLY A 97 9.86 1.04 -4.11
N ASN A 98 8.53 1.16 -4.13
CA ASN A 98 7.65 0.03 -4.42
C ASN A 98 7.68 -0.31 -5.92
N ARG A 99 7.56 -1.58 -6.23
CA ARG A 99 7.48 -2.10 -7.59
C ARG A 99 6.13 -2.78 -7.79
N GLY A 100 5.53 -2.57 -8.96
CA GLY A 100 4.43 -3.41 -9.35
C GLY A 100 4.00 -3.28 -10.79
N THR A 101 3.16 -4.23 -11.20
CA THR A 101 2.80 -4.43 -12.60
C THR A 101 1.72 -3.48 -13.09
N ASN A 102 0.99 -2.82 -12.20
CA ASN A 102 -0.19 -2.04 -12.54
C ASN A 102 -0.20 -0.66 -11.86
N LEU A 103 -1.35 0.00 -11.91
CA LEU A 103 -1.54 1.39 -11.55
C LEU A 103 -1.30 1.65 -10.05
N MET A 104 -0.67 2.76 -9.71
CA MET A 104 -0.77 3.35 -8.38
C MET A 104 -1.79 4.48 -8.39
N ARG A 105 -2.70 4.49 -7.41
CA ARG A 105 -3.78 5.48 -7.33
C ARG A 105 -3.82 6.19 -5.99
N ILE A 106 -3.89 7.51 -6.02
CA ILE A 106 -4.35 8.32 -4.89
C ILE A 106 -5.70 8.88 -5.27
N VAL A 107 -6.75 8.39 -4.62
CA VAL A 107 -8.13 8.67 -4.96
C VAL A 107 -8.58 9.92 -4.23
N ASP A 108 -9.06 10.86 -5.04
CA ASP A 108 -9.77 12.08 -4.67
C ASP A 108 -8.97 13.17 -3.94
N GLY A 109 -9.49 14.40 -4.05
CA GLY A 109 -8.94 15.63 -3.49
C GLY A 109 -8.87 15.68 -1.96
N THR A 110 -9.29 14.62 -1.27
CA THR A 110 -9.29 14.52 0.19
C THR A 110 -8.02 13.86 0.72
N CYS A 111 -7.27 13.10 -0.10
CA CYS A 111 -5.97 12.55 0.28
C CYS A 111 -4.86 13.57 0.02
N ASN A 112 -4.27 14.08 1.09
CA ASN A 112 -3.40 15.25 1.07
C ASN A 112 -2.02 14.96 1.70
N LYS A 113 -1.02 15.67 1.19
CA LYS A 113 0.36 15.68 1.73
C LYS A 113 1.00 14.29 1.79
N ASN A 114 0.62 13.39 0.90
CA ASN A 114 1.34 12.14 0.70
C ASN A 114 2.61 12.40 -0.10
N ILE A 115 3.66 11.65 0.21
CA ILE A 115 4.93 11.65 -0.51
C ILE A 115 4.99 10.37 -1.33
N VAL A 116 5.11 10.49 -2.66
CA VAL A 116 5.21 9.35 -3.56
C VAL A 116 6.42 9.52 -4.46
N VAL A 117 7.48 8.75 -4.19
CA VAL A 117 8.79 8.95 -4.84
C VAL A 117 9.44 7.62 -5.19
N GLY A 118 10.02 7.53 -6.39
CA GLY A 118 10.90 6.42 -6.76
C GLY A 118 10.22 5.05 -6.85
N ASN A 119 8.90 5.03 -7.01
CA ASN A 119 8.14 3.80 -7.25
C ASN A 119 8.22 3.43 -8.74
N MET A 120 8.48 2.16 -9.03
CA MET A 120 8.56 1.63 -10.39
C MET A 120 7.26 0.89 -10.71
N MET A 121 6.33 1.60 -11.34
CA MET A 121 5.04 1.04 -11.76
C MET A 121 5.04 0.83 -13.27
N ASN A 122 4.65 -0.36 -13.71
CA ASN A 122 4.43 -0.64 -15.13
C ASN A 122 3.07 -0.07 -15.62
N GLY A 123 2.20 0.35 -14.70
CA GLY A 123 0.97 1.10 -15.00
C GLY A 123 1.11 2.61 -14.84
N ALA A 124 0.09 3.36 -15.25
CA ALA A 124 0.01 4.80 -15.01
C ALA A 124 -0.07 5.11 -13.50
N PHE A 125 0.29 6.32 -13.10
CA PHE A 125 -0.01 6.85 -11.78
C PHE A 125 -1.11 7.89 -11.90
N ASP A 126 -2.22 7.63 -11.21
CA ASP A 126 -3.40 8.48 -11.16
C ASP A 126 -3.45 9.16 -9.79
N ASP A 127 -3.15 10.45 -9.78
CA ASP A 127 -3.21 11.31 -8.60
C ASP A 127 -4.39 12.26 -8.70
N GLY A 128 -5.49 11.87 -8.07
CA GLY A 128 -6.68 12.70 -7.89
C GLY A 128 -6.59 13.71 -6.74
N GLY A 129 -5.46 13.75 -6.00
CA GLY A 129 -5.27 14.54 -4.78
C GLY A 129 -4.38 15.79 -4.91
N THR A 130 -4.14 16.49 -3.79
CA THR A 130 -3.18 17.63 -3.71
C THR A 130 -1.82 17.21 -3.13
N ASN A 131 -1.27 16.11 -3.64
CA ASN A 131 -0.05 15.50 -3.10
C ASN A 131 1.22 16.29 -3.48
N THR A 132 2.15 16.36 -2.53
CA THR A 132 3.19 17.42 -2.48
C THR A 132 4.42 17.11 -3.34
N GLU A 133 4.70 15.85 -3.68
CA GLU A 133 5.82 15.49 -4.57
C GLU A 133 5.45 14.33 -5.51
N LYS A 134 5.56 14.58 -6.82
CA LYS A 134 5.23 13.65 -7.92
C LYS A 134 6.49 13.25 -8.69
N ALA A 135 7.39 12.49 -8.07
CA ALA A 135 8.59 12.01 -8.77
C ALA A 135 8.32 10.63 -9.39
N HIS A 136 7.77 10.64 -10.61
CA HIS A 136 7.62 9.45 -11.42
C HIS A 136 8.95 9.11 -12.11
N ASN A 137 9.40 7.86 -11.96
CA ASN A 137 10.25 7.23 -12.97
C ASN A 137 9.38 6.22 -13.72
N VAL A 138 8.78 6.66 -14.82
CA VAL A 138 8.23 5.76 -15.83
C VAL A 138 9.44 5.19 -16.59
N GLN A 139 9.74 3.90 -16.41
CA GLN A 139 10.64 3.21 -17.32
C GLN A 139 9.79 2.57 -18.43
N TYR A 140 10.08 2.97 -19.67
CA TYR A 140 9.56 2.36 -20.90
C TYR A 140 10.24 1.03 -21.19
#